data_AF-A0A821L842-F1
#
_entry.id   AF-A0A821L842-F1
#
_cell.length_a   1.000
_cell.length_b   1.000
_cell.length_c   1.000
_cell.angle_alpha   90.00
_cell.angle_beta   90.00
_cell.angle_gamma   90.00
#
_symmetry.space_group_name_H-M   'P 1'
#
loop_
_entity.id
_entity.type
_entity.pdbx_description
1 polymer ?
#
loop_
_entity_poly.entity_id
_entity_poly.type
_entity_poly.pdbx_seq_one_letter_code
_entity_poly.pdbx_strand_id
1 'polypeptide(L)'
;MKASEKMKLAERIDFYIKNRGFSKSAFAEKMNKKPSEVSKWLSGTHNFTYDTLLDISYISNIQISQLTGANEKPQVIYIQNFNVNAINEAFNNSGLTVIEMIIFDIDHNDIRGNLKDYLASGATRIVIVWAESIYTSFILQKALDLNLVGPYFTWILSSTISFDSFNRTFYQNLTGMLLIEPVVGSVVNVSINQTLLDAAFTIWQQYENDTYPGSSNVNYYALFAFDATWTFIQSLQKLCSSTITNSSSCLSFVKSSFCFDNRFIQSNLLLDALSTTEFLGVSGSIKFTYNVTDRINGSYYSLKNVQPSVNGLHYVFVLEYSDPKHWRIHREYS
;
A
#
# COMPACT_ATOMS: atom_id res chain seq x y z
N MET A 1 -18.40 20.61 12.66
CA MET A 1 -17.13 20.66 13.41
C MET A 1 -17.38 20.48 14.90
N LYS A 2 -16.68 19.53 15.52
CA LYS A 2 -16.60 19.35 16.99
C LYS A 2 -15.87 20.56 17.62
N ALA A 3 -16.07 20.82 18.92
CA ALA A 3 -15.46 21.97 19.59
C ALA A 3 -13.92 21.98 19.52
N SER A 4 -13.28 20.81 19.60
CA SER A 4 -11.82 20.65 19.47
C SER A 4 -11.30 21.04 18.08
N GLU A 5 -12.04 20.74 17.02
CA GLU A 5 -11.66 21.09 15.64
C GLU A 5 -11.73 22.60 15.40
N LYS A 6 -12.75 23.26 15.97
CA LYS A 6 -12.89 24.73 15.88
C LYS A 6 -11.75 25.45 16.59
N MET A 7 -11.32 24.92 17.74
CA MET A 7 -10.19 25.45 18.48
C MET A 7 -8.89 25.34 17.68
N LYS A 8 -8.57 24.14 17.15
CA LYS A 8 -7.39 23.93 16.32
C LYS A 8 -7.37 24.81 15.07
N LEU A 9 -8.52 24.98 14.42
CA LEU A 9 -8.65 25.85 13.24
C LEU A 9 -8.41 27.32 13.62
N ALA A 10 -8.98 27.79 14.72
CA ALA A 10 -8.78 29.15 15.22
C ALA A 10 -7.30 29.43 15.59
N GLU A 11 -6.62 28.48 16.23
CA GLU A 11 -5.20 28.55 16.55
C GLU A 11 -4.33 28.65 15.30
N ARG A 12 -4.62 27.84 14.27
CA ARG A 12 -3.90 27.91 12.98
C ARG A 12 -4.10 29.24 12.29
N ILE A 13 -5.34 29.72 12.23
CA ILE A 13 -5.65 31.03 11.65
C ILE A 13 -4.87 32.13 12.39
N ASP A 14 -4.87 32.13 13.73
CA ASP A 14 -4.11 33.10 14.54
C ASP A 14 -2.60 33.03 14.27
N PHE A 15 -2.05 31.83 14.21
CA PHE A 15 -0.64 31.59 13.91
C PHE A 15 -0.24 32.15 12.54
N TYR A 16 -1.00 31.85 11.49
CA TYR A 16 -0.67 32.30 10.13
C TYR A 16 -0.87 33.81 9.93
N ILE A 17 -1.90 34.40 10.53
CA ILE A 17 -2.10 35.86 10.52
C ILE A 17 -0.89 36.56 11.14
N LYS A 18 -0.44 36.09 12.31
CA LYS A 18 0.72 36.65 13.02
C LYS A 18 2.02 36.49 12.23
N ASN A 19 2.28 35.32 11.65
CA ASN A 19 3.47 35.07 10.84
C ASN A 19 3.54 35.91 9.55
N ARG A 20 2.38 36.38 9.06
CA ARG A 20 2.29 37.33 7.94
C ARG A 20 2.40 38.79 8.38
N GLY A 21 2.65 39.05 9.66
CA GLY A 21 2.81 40.40 10.21
C GLY A 21 1.49 41.15 10.39
N PHE A 22 0.34 40.47 10.32
CA PHE A 22 -0.95 41.11 10.53
C PHE A 22 -1.28 41.19 12.02
N SER A 23 -1.72 42.37 12.46
CA SER A 23 -2.49 42.51 13.68
C SER A 23 -3.94 42.05 13.45
N LYS A 24 -4.67 41.70 14.51
CA LYS A 24 -6.09 41.30 14.40
C LYS A 24 -6.96 42.38 13.74
N SER A 25 -6.67 43.66 14.02
CA SER A 25 -7.38 44.78 13.42
C SER A 25 -7.05 44.95 11.94
N ALA A 26 -5.77 44.86 11.57
CA ALA A 26 -5.34 44.95 10.17
C ALA A 26 -5.88 43.79 9.32
N PHE A 27 -5.95 42.59 9.91
CA PHE A 27 -6.56 41.43 9.25
C PHE A 27 -8.08 41.61 9.07
N ALA A 28 -8.77 42.11 10.09
CA ALA A 28 -10.21 42.40 9.98
C ALA A 28 -10.52 43.42 8.88
N GLU A 29 -9.70 44.46 8.76
CA GLU A 29 -9.80 45.47 7.70
C GLU A 29 -9.61 44.85 6.31
N LYS A 30 -8.58 44.02 6.13
CA LYS A 30 -8.36 43.30 4.85
C LYS A 30 -9.47 42.33 4.48
N MET A 31 -10.09 41.68 5.48
CA MET A 31 -11.23 40.80 5.28
C MET A 31 -12.55 41.57 5.05
N ASN A 32 -12.54 42.90 5.16
CA ASN A 32 -13.75 43.73 5.19
C ASN A 32 -14.75 43.26 6.27
N LYS A 33 -14.24 42.98 7.47
CA LYS A 33 -14.99 42.50 8.65
C LYS A 33 -14.73 43.36 9.88
N LYS A 34 -15.59 43.21 10.90
CA LYS A 34 -15.41 43.91 12.18
C LYS A 34 -14.31 43.22 13.01
N PRO A 35 -13.48 43.96 13.77
CA PRO A 35 -12.49 43.37 14.68
C PRO A 35 -13.09 42.40 15.71
N SER A 36 -14.34 42.60 16.11
CA SER A 36 -15.08 41.70 17.00
C SER A 36 -15.42 40.36 16.35
N GLU A 37 -15.68 40.32 15.04
CA GLU A 37 -15.93 39.08 14.30
C GLU A 37 -14.65 38.26 14.18
N VAL A 38 -13.53 38.89 13.81
CA VAL A 38 -12.22 38.21 13.79
C VAL A 38 -11.83 37.75 15.19
N SER A 39 -12.10 38.53 16.24
CA SER A 39 -11.86 38.08 17.62
C SER A 39 -12.69 36.85 17.99
N LYS A 40 -13.92 36.74 17.47
CA LYS A 40 -14.78 35.56 17.63
C LYS A 40 -14.28 34.37 16.80
N TRP A 41 -13.72 34.60 15.62
CA TRP A 41 -13.08 33.55 14.82
C TRP A 41 -11.91 32.93 15.59
N LEU A 42 -11.07 33.78 16.18
CA LEU A 42 -9.86 33.37 16.91
C LEU A 42 -10.14 32.83 18.32
N SER A 43 -11.39 32.90 18.81
CA SER A 43 -11.76 32.31 20.11
C SER A 43 -12.09 30.82 20.04
N GLY A 44 -12.09 30.22 18.84
CA GLY A 44 -12.38 28.79 18.66
C GLY A 44 -13.85 28.41 18.81
N THR A 45 -14.75 29.40 18.92
CA THR A 45 -16.20 29.16 19.11
C THR A 45 -17.02 29.32 17.84
N HIS A 46 -16.42 29.85 16.78
CA HIS A 46 -17.09 30.14 15.52
C HIS A 46 -17.14 28.93 14.56
N ASN A 47 -18.24 28.81 13.81
CA ASN A 47 -18.32 27.89 12.66
C ASN A 47 -17.92 28.65 11.41
N PHE A 48 -16.90 28.18 10.70
CA PHE A 48 -16.48 28.77 9.43
C PHE A 48 -17.24 28.14 8.26
N THR A 49 -17.63 28.96 7.29
CA THR A 49 -18.07 28.47 5.97
C THR A 49 -16.85 28.23 5.08
N TYR A 50 -17.01 27.40 4.05
CA TYR A 50 -15.95 27.16 3.07
C TYR A 50 -15.48 28.46 2.40
N ASP A 51 -16.40 29.34 2.01
CA ASP A 51 -16.07 30.65 1.42
C ASP A 51 -15.25 31.51 2.37
N THR A 52 -15.59 31.53 3.66
CA THR A 52 -14.82 32.28 4.67
C THR A 52 -13.39 31.73 4.78
N LEU A 53 -13.21 30.41 4.69
CA LEU A 53 -11.88 29.79 4.72
C LEU A 53 -11.06 30.08 3.47
N LEU A 54 -11.71 30.16 2.30
CA LEU A 54 -11.07 30.59 1.06
C LEU A 54 -10.63 32.05 1.13
N ASP A 55 -11.47 32.94 1.65
CA ASP A 55 -11.13 34.35 1.82
C ASP A 55 -9.92 34.52 2.75
N ILE A 56 -9.90 33.79 3.87
CA ILE A 56 -8.77 33.78 4.81
C ILE A 56 -7.52 33.23 4.12
N SER A 57 -7.64 32.11 3.38
CA SER A 57 -6.56 31.52 2.59
C SER A 57 -5.94 32.51 1.61
N TYR A 58 -6.79 33.25 0.89
CA TYR A 58 -6.38 34.25 -0.09
C TYR A 58 -5.67 35.44 0.57
N ILE A 59 -6.27 36.05 1.60
CA ILE A 59 -5.73 37.25 2.26
C ILE A 59 -4.44 36.94 3.04
N SER A 60 -4.35 35.77 3.67
CA SER A 60 -3.14 35.31 4.36
C SER A 60 -2.10 34.70 3.41
N ASN A 61 -2.43 34.54 2.12
CA ASN A 61 -1.60 33.89 1.11
C ASN A 61 -1.07 32.51 1.59
N ILE A 62 -1.97 31.65 2.03
CA ILE A 62 -1.69 30.29 2.53
C ILE A 62 -2.64 29.33 1.84
N GLN A 63 -2.21 28.11 1.57
CA GLN A 63 -3.15 27.13 1.03
C GLN A 63 -4.18 26.73 2.08
N ILE A 64 -5.44 26.56 1.66
CA ILE A 64 -6.54 26.15 2.54
C ILE A 64 -6.29 24.80 3.23
N SER A 65 -5.48 23.93 2.62
CA SER A 65 -4.95 22.71 3.21
C SER A 65 -4.17 22.98 4.51
N GLN A 66 -3.37 24.05 4.55
CA GLN A 66 -2.55 24.39 5.72
C GLN A 66 -3.41 24.94 6.87
N LEU A 67 -4.48 25.67 6.53
CA LEU A 67 -5.47 26.18 7.49
C LEU A 67 -6.28 25.04 8.14
N THR A 68 -6.75 24.11 7.31
CA THR A 68 -7.56 22.97 7.74
C THR A 68 -6.74 21.87 8.40
N GLY A 69 -5.40 21.94 8.29
CA GLY A 69 -4.49 20.93 8.83
C GLY A 69 -4.29 19.74 7.92
N ALA A 70 -4.57 19.84 6.63
CA ALA A 70 -4.14 18.87 5.63
C ALA A 70 -2.61 18.86 5.39
N ASN A 71 -1.84 19.64 6.16
CA ASN A 71 -0.41 19.42 6.40
C ASN A 71 -0.12 18.38 7.50
N GLU A 72 -1.15 17.85 8.18
CA GLU A 72 -1.00 16.64 8.97
C GLU A 72 -0.77 15.47 7.99
N LYS A 73 0.24 14.65 8.28
CA LYS A 73 0.48 13.38 7.59
C LYS A 73 -0.87 12.67 7.33
N PRO A 74 -1.14 12.15 6.12
CA PRO A 74 -2.42 11.52 5.84
C PRO A 74 -2.68 10.41 6.87
N GLN A 75 -3.88 10.44 7.44
CA GLN A 75 -4.28 9.52 8.49
C GLN A 75 -5.01 8.33 7.87
N VAL A 76 -4.69 7.13 8.34
CA VAL A 76 -5.32 5.88 7.90
C VAL A 76 -5.71 5.02 9.11
N ILE A 77 -6.77 4.25 8.94
CA ILE A 77 -7.12 3.15 9.83
C ILE A 77 -6.59 1.88 9.18
N TYR A 78 -5.88 1.06 9.94
CA TYR A 78 -5.22 -0.12 9.42
C TYR A 78 -5.77 -1.38 10.07
N ILE A 79 -6.27 -2.32 9.26
CA ILE A 79 -6.81 -3.60 9.72
C ILE A 79 -5.88 -4.72 9.27
N GLN A 80 -5.44 -5.56 10.20
CA GLN A 80 -4.50 -6.65 9.93
C GLN A 80 -4.83 -7.93 10.70
N ASN A 81 -4.41 -9.06 10.16
CA ASN A 81 -4.49 -10.37 10.81
C ASN A 81 -3.15 -10.85 11.41
N PHE A 82 -2.06 -10.08 11.28
CA PHE A 82 -0.75 -10.35 11.88
C PHE A 82 -0.25 -9.13 12.65
N ASN A 83 0.31 -9.28 13.85
CA ASN A 83 0.87 -8.15 14.58
C ASN A 83 2.30 -7.87 14.11
N VAL A 84 2.49 -6.89 13.21
CA VAL A 84 3.80 -6.57 12.66
C VAL A 84 4.14 -5.09 12.84
N ASN A 85 5.06 -4.80 13.77
CA ASN A 85 5.57 -3.45 14.02
C ASN A 85 6.21 -2.82 12.77
N ALA A 86 6.84 -3.62 11.90
CA ALA A 86 7.51 -3.15 10.69
C ALA A 86 6.58 -2.39 9.73
N ILE A 87 5.28 -2.70 9.76
CA ILE A 87 4.28 -2.08 8.87
C ILE A 87 3.98 -0.66 9.32
N ASN A 88 3.81 -0.46 10.64
CA ASN A 88 3.67 0.87 11.21
C ASN A 88 4.89 1.74 10.94
N GLU A 89 6.09 1.15 11.07
CA GLU A 89 7.34 1.84 10.74
C GLU A 89 7.38 2.24 9.25
N ALA A 90 7.01 1.33 8.34
CA ALA A 90 6.94 1.61 6.90
C ALA A 90 5.97 2.76 6.58
N PHE A 91 4.77 2.77 7.19
CA PHE A 91 3.83 3.87 7.03
C PHE A 91 4.38 5.20 7.56
N ASN A 92 4.95 5.19 8.77
CA ASN A 92 5.52 6.39 9.38
C ASN A 92 6.67 6.99 8.57
N ASN A 93 7.56 6.13 8.06
CA ASN A 93 8.68 6.48 7.19
C ASN A 93 8.20 7.05 5.84
N SER A 94 7.06 6.55 5.35
CA SER A 94 6.40 7.05 4.13
C SER A 94 5.55 8.31 4.36
N GLY A 95 5.57 8.86 5.58
CA GLY A 95 4.81 10.07 5.91
C GLY A 95 3.31 9.85 6.12
N LEU A 96 2.88 8.61 6.37
CA LEU A 96 1.50 8.25 6.74
C LEU A 96 1.39 8.04 8.25
N THR A 97 0.29 8.49 8.85
CA THR A 97 0.01 8.27 10.27
C THR A 97 -1.10 7.23 10.42
N VAL A 98 -0.78 6.10 11.05
CA VAL A 98 -1.79 5.12 11.44
C VAL A 98 -2.46 5.60 12.73
N ILE A 99 -3.73 5.97 12.67
CA ILE A 99 -4.45 6.49 13.85
C ILE A 99 -5.08 5.38 14.69
N GLU A 100 -5.36 4.24 14.06
CA GLU A 100 -6.00 3.10 14.69
C GLU A 100 -5.51 1.83 14.01
N MET A 101 -5.15 0.84 14.82
CA MET A 101 -4.69 -0.47 14.38
C MET A 101 -5.66 -1.51 14.90
N ILE A 102 -6.41 -2.09 13.96
CA ILE A 102 -7.46 -3.05 14.27
C ILE A 102 -6.93 -4.44 13.94
N ILE A 103 -7.09 -5.37 14.88
CA ILE A 103 -6.66 -6.75 14.72
C ILE A 103 -7.87 -7.62 14.37
N PHE A 104 -7.77 -8.35 13.27
CA PHE A 104 -8.66 -9.45 12.96
C PHE A 104 -8.14 -10.73 13.62
N ASP A 105 -8.94 -11.31 14.49
CA ASP A 105 -8.68 -12.54 15.20
C ASP A 105 -9.04 -13.73 14.31
N ILE A 106 -8.02 -14.43 13.81
CA ILE A 106 -8.19 -15.56 12.89
C ILE A 106 -8.88 -16.74 13.59
N ASP A 107 -8.59 -16.99 14.87
CA ASP A 107 -9.14 -18.13 15.61
C ASP A 107 -10.66 -17.99 15.80
N HIS A 108 -11.12 -16.75 15.97
CA HIS A 108 -12.53 -16.44 16.19
C HIS A 108 -13.24 -15.94 14.92
N ASN A 109 -12.50 -15.78 13.81
CA ASN A 109 -12.97 -15.11 12.59
C ASN A 109 -13.67 -13.77 12.87
N ASP A 110 -13.14 -12.99 13.81
CA ASP A 110 -13.77 -11.74 14.21
C ASP A 110 -12.78 -10.62 14.52
N ILE A 111 -13.24 -9.38 14.43
CA ILE A 111 -12.46 -8.20 14.78
C ILE A 111 -12.40 -8.06 16.30
N ARG A 112 -11.20 -7.92 16.85
CA ARG A 112 -11.01 -7.63 18.27
C ARG A 112 -11.56 -6.26 18.61
N GLY A 113 -12.55 -6.21 19.50
CA GLY A 113 -13.22 -4.97 19.90
C GLY A 113 -14.37 -4.58 18.97
N ASN A 114 -14.74 -3.29 18.98
CA ASN A 114 -15.89 -2.79 18.24
C ASN A 114 -15.46 -1.99 17.01
N LEU A 115 -15.65 -2.59 15.83
CA LEU A 115 -15.33 -1.97 14.54
C LEU A 115 -15.96 -0.58 14.38
N LYS A 116 -17.23 -0.42 14.78
CA LYS A 116 -17.93 0.86 14.65
C LYS A 116 -17.28 1.96 15.49
N ASP A 117 -16.84 1.62 16.70
CA ASP A 117 -16.20 2.60 17.59
C ASP A 117 -14.84 3.02 17.04
N TYR A 118 -14.06 2.08 16.50
CA TYR A 118 -12.79 2.38 15.85
C TYR A 118 -12.93 3.31 14.64
N LEU A 119 -13.88 3.03 13.75
CA LEU A 119 -14.05 3.80 12.50
C LEU A 119 -14.83 5.11 12.69
N ALA A 120 -15.83 5.15 13.57
CA ALA A 120 -16.74 6.29 13.71
C ALA A 120 -16.26 7.34 14.73
N SER A 121 -15.32 7.00 15.63
CA SER A 121 -14.83 7.93 16.65
C SER A 121 -13.98 9.07 16.06
N GLY A 122 -13.19 8.76 15.02
CA GLY A 122 -12.27 9.68 14.35
C GLY A 122 -12.85 10.41 13.12
N ALA A 123 -12.04 11.31 12.55
CA ALA A 123 -12.34 12.00 11.28
C ALA A 123 -11.82 11.25 10.05
N THR A 124 -10.94 10.27 10.22
CA THR A 124 -10.36 9.47 9.15
C THR A 124 -11.40 8.62 8.44
N ARG A 125 -11.35 8.61 7.11
CA ARG A 125 -12.26 7.85 6.24
C ARG A 125 -11.54 6.92 5.27
N ILE A 126 -10.24 6.73 5.45
CA ILE A 126 -9.43 5.80 4.65
C ILE A 126 -9.11 4.59 5.51
N VAL A 127 -9.45 3.42 5.00
CA VAL A 127 -9.22 2.13 5.65
C VAL A 127 -8.30 1.31 4.75
N ILE A 128 -7.16 0.88 5.29
CA ILE A 128 -6.26 -0.06 4.64
C ILE A 128 -6.47 -1.42 5.28
N VAL A 129 -6.80 -2.42 4.46
CA VAL A 129 -6.93 -3.81 4.89
C VAL A 129 -5.76 -4.60 4.36
N TRP A 130 -4.96 -5.13 5.27
CA TRP A 130 -3.95 -6.11 4.95
C TRP A 130 -4.28 -7.43 5.63
N ALA A 131 -4.98 -8.27 4.89
CA ALA A 131 -5.33 -9.61 5.30
C ALA A 131 -5.41 -10.52 4.06
N GLU A 132 -5.39 -11.83 4.29
CA GLU A 132 -5.64 -12.80 3.22
C GLU A 132 -7.07 -12.67 2.70
N SER A 133 -7.30 -13.09 1.44
CA SER A 133 -8.57 -12.93 0.71
C SER A 133 -9.81 -13.35 1.52
N ILE A 134 -9.72 -14.48 2.23
CA ILE A 134 -10.83 -15.02 3.03
C ILE A 134 -11.17 -14.10 4.21
N TYR A 135 -10.16 -13.61 4.94
CA TYR A 135 -10.35 -12.72 6.08
C TYR A 135 -10.77 -11.32 5.64
N THR A 136 -10.23 -10.82 4.52
CA THR A 136 -10.69 -9.58 3.89
C THR A 136 -12.19 -9.65 3.61
N SER A 137 -12.68 -10.80 3.14
CA SER A 137 -14.11 -11.00 2.87
C SER A 137 -14.95 -10.93 4.15
N PHE A 138 -14.51 -11.57 5.25
CA PHE A 138 -15.18 -11.48 6.56
C PHE A 138 -15.19 -10.06 7.14
N ILE A 139 -14.05 -9.37 7.07
CA ILE A 139 -13.92 -7.98 7.53
C ILE A 139 -14.90 -7.08 6.77
N LEU A 140 -14.97 -7.23 5.44
CA LEU A 140 -15.87 -6.44 4.61
C LEU A 140 -17.34 -6.76 4.88
N GLN A 141 -17.69 -8.03 5.08
CA GLN A 141 -19.06 -8.40 5.43
C GLN A 141 -19.48 -7.74 6.75
N LYS A 142 -18.63 -7.79 7.78
CA LYS A 142 -18.89 -7.11 9.07
C LYS A 142 -18.99 -5.59 8.91
N ALA A 143 -18.17 -4.99 8.05
CA ALA A 143 -18.24 -3.56 7.76
C ALA A 143 -19.52 -3.18 7.00
N LEU A 144 -19.98 -4.01 6.06
CA LEU A 144 -21.25 -3.82 5.34
C LEU A 144 -22.45 -3.86 6.28
N ASP A 145 -22.50 -4.85 7.16
CA ASP A 145 -23.58 -5.00 8.15
C ASP A 145 -23.69 -3.78 9.09
N LEU A 146 -22.57 -3.08 9.30
CA LEU A 146 -22.48 -1.87 10.12
C LEU A 146 -22.58 -0.56 9.32
N ASN A 147 -22.75 -0.63 7.99
CA ASN A 147 -22.73 0.51 7.07
C ASN A 147 -21.44 1.35 7.13
N LEU A 148 -20.29 0.70 7.24
CA LEU A 148 -18.95 1.30 7.39
C LEU A 148 -18.10 1.23 6.10
N VAL A 149 -18.72 0.96 4.95
CA VAL A 149 -18.06 0.95 3.63
C VAL A 149 -18.41 2.22 2.86
N GLY A 150 -18.66 2.15 1.55
CA GLY A 150 -19.11 3.27 0.75
C GLY A 150 -20.53 3.74 1.13
N PRO A 151 -20.85 5.03 0.98
CA PRO A 151 -20.01 6.09 0.40
C PRO A 151 -19.09 6.81 1.40
N TYR A 152 -19.11 6.41 2.68
CA TYR A 152 -18.48 7.19 3.76
C TYR A 152 -17.00 6.88 3.96
N PHE A 153 -16.57 5.66 3.63
CA PHE A 153 -15.19 5.20 3.77
C PHE A 153 -14.63 4.73 2.43
N THR A 154 -13.38 5.09 2.17
CA THR A 154 -12.58 4.53 1.08
C THR A 154 -11.76 3.37 1.63
N TRP A 155 -12.03 2.17 1.13
CA TRP A 155 -11.31 0.96 1.51
C TRP A 155 -10.24 0.63 0.46
N ILE A 156 -9.02 0.36 0.93
CA ILE A 156 -7.87 -0.06 0.13
C ILE A 156 -7.49 -1.46 0.57
N LEU A 157 -7.62 -2.42 -0.32
CA LEU A 157 -7.34 -3.83 -0.09
C LEU A 157 -5.94 -4.18 -0.59
N SER A 158 -5.27 -5.11 0.08
CA SER A 158 -4.01 -5.72 -0.41
C SER A 158 -4.22 -7.12 -1.02
N SER A 159 -5.46 -7.63 -1.03
CA SER A 159 -5.81 -8.94 -1.59
C SER A 159 -7.11 -8.87 -2.38
N THR A 160 -7.17 -9.64 -3.46
CA THR A 160 -8.39 -9.84 -4.25
C THR A 160 -9.42 -10.61 -3.44
N ILE A 161 -10.70 -10.31 -3.63
CA ILE A 161 -11.81 -11.08 -3.05
C ILE A 161 -12.78 -11.49 -4.17
N SER A 162 -13.52 -12.58 -3.95
CA SER A 162 -14.66 -12.90 -4.80
C SER A 162 -15.89 -12.11 -4.35
N PHE A 163 -16.46 -11.32 -5.27
CA PHE A 163 -17.69 -10.58 -5.01
C PHE A 163 -18.94 -11.47 -4.96
N ASP A 164 -18.87 -12.70 -5.48
CA ASP A 164 -20.01 -13.62 -5.57
C ASP A 164 -20.54 -14.06 -4.21
N SER A 165 -19.69 -13.96 -3.17
CA SER A 165 -20.05 -14.26 -1.79
C SER A 165 -20.92 -13.17 -1.13
N PHE A 166 -21.00 -11.98 -1.71
CA PHE A 166 -21.73 -10.85 -1.15
C PHE A 166 -23.13 -10.73 -1.77
N ASN A 167 -24.10 -10.31 -0.95
CA ASN A 167 -25.42 -9.98 -1.47
C ASN A 167 -25.33 -8.80 -2.45
N ARG A 168 -25.97 -8.94 -3.62
CA ARG A 168 -26.02 -7.92 -4.67
C ARG A 168 -26.55 -6.56 -4.17
N THR A 169 -27.35 -6.55 -3.10
CA THR A 169 -27.81 -5.30 -2.46
C THR A 169 -26.65 -4.42 -1.96
N PHE A 170 -25.50 -5.01 -1.63
CA PHE A 170 -24.31 -4.29 -1.15
C PHE A 170 -23.37 -3.81 -2.25
N TYR A 171 -23.63 -4.13 -3.53
CA TYR A 171 -22.67 -3.85 -4.59
C TYR A 171 -22.39 -2.34 -4.77
N GLN A 172 -23.39 -1.49 -4.51
CA GLN A 172 -23.18 -0.05 -4.53
C GLN A 172 -22.24 0.41 -3.40
N ASN A 173 -22.32 -0.19 -2.21
CA ASN A 173 -21.44 0.13 -1.08
C ASN A 173 -19.99 -0.31 -1.32
N LEU A 174 -19.78 -1.38 -2.10
CA LEU A 174 -18.47 -1.92 -2.46
C LEU A 174 -17.84 -1.22 -3.68
N THR A 175 -18.63 -0.45 -4.43
CA THR A 175 -18.13 0.33 -5.57
C THR A 175 -17.21 1.44 -5.08
N GLY A 176 -16.10 1.68 -5.78
CA GLY A 176 -15.14 2.72 -5.40
C GLY A 176 -13.98 2.22 -4.51
N MET A 177 -14.06 1.01 -3.97
CA MET A 177 -12.93 0.40 -3.26
C MET A 177 -11.71 0.26 -4.18
N LEU A 178 -10.54 0.30 -3.57
CA LEU A 178 -9.26 0.18 -4.26
C LEU A 178 -8.59 -1.14 -3.89
N LEU A 179 -7.88 -1.73 -4.83
CA LEU A 179 -7.02 -2.88 -4.63
C LEU A 179 -5.62 -2.50 -5.09
N ILE A 180 -4.63 -2.69 -4.22
CA ILE A 180 -3.22 -2.61 -4.57
C ILE A 180 -2.65 -4.03 -4.53
N GLU A 181 -2.05 -4.47 -5.62
CA GLU A 181 -1.39 -5.78 -5.68
C GLU A 181 -0.08 -5.71 -6.46
N PRO A 182 0.92 -6.53 -6.09
CA PRO A 182 2.14 -6.67 -6.89
C PRO A 182 1.81 -7.35 -8.22
N VAL A 183 2.45 -6.90 -9.29
CA VAL A 183 2.28 -7.45 -10.64
C VAL A 183 3.64 -7.72 -11.28
N VAL A 184 3.64 -8.37 -12.44
CA VAL A 184 4.85 -8.58 -13.24
C VAL A 184 5.05 -7.48 -14.27
N GLY A 185 6.29 -7.34 -14.77
CA GLY A 185 6.67 -6.30 -15.73
C GLY A 185 5.79 -6.23 -16.97
N SER A 186 5.33 -7.38 -17.49
CA SER A 186 4.45 -7.43 -18.66
C SER A 186 3.10 -6.73 -18.45
N VAL A 187 2.55 -6.73 -17.24
CA VAL A 187 1.29 -6.06 -16.90
C VAL A 187 1.43 -4.53 -17.02
N VAL A 188 2.61 -4.00 -16.74
CA VAL A 188 2.92 -2.56 -16.73
C VAL A 188 3.78 -2.13 -17.93
N ASN A 189 3.76 -2.92 -19.02
CA ASN A 189 4.50 -2.65 -20.25
C ASN A 189 6.02 -2.44 -20.03
N VAL A 190 6.61 -3.24 -19.15
CA VAL A 190 8.06 -3.33 -18.93
C VAL A 190 8.55 -4.66 -19.48
N SER A 191 9.78 -4.64 -20.02
CA SER A 191 10.42 -5.83 -20.58
C SER A 191 10.51 -6.96 -19.55
N ILE A 192 10.22 -8.18 -20.00
CA ILE A 192 10.45 -9.44 -19.30
C ILE A 192 11.19 -10.41 -20.22
N ASN A 193 11.76 -11.47 -19.65
CA ASN A 193 12.34 -12.55 -20.45
C ASN A 193 11.24 -13.50 -20.95
N GLN A 194 10.55 -13.07 -22.01
CA GLN A 194 9.44 -13.81 -22.60
C GLN A 194 9.87 -15.20 -23.08
N THR A 195 11.04 -15.33 -23.71
CA THR A 195 11.57 -16.62 -24.17
C THR A 195 11.71 -17.62 -23.04
N LEU A 196 12.22 -17.19 -21.89
CA LEU A 196 12.34 -18.05 -20.71
C LEU A 196 10.97 -18.43 -20.14
N LEU A 197 10.03 -17.48 -20.10
CA LEU A 197 8.67 -17.72 -19.63
C LEU A 197 7.92 -18.74 -20.52
N ASP A 198 8.02 -18.57 -21.83
CA ASP A 198 7.39 -19.47 -22.81
C ASP A 198 7.97 -20.88 -22.71
N ALA A 199 9.30 -20.99 -22.55
CA ALA A 199 9.95 -22.27 -22.32
C ALA A 199 9.49 -22.93 -21.00
N ALA A 200 9.40 -22.16 -19.92
CA ALA A 200 8.92 -22.65 -18.64
C ALA A 200 7.48 -23.16 -18.71
N PHE A 201 6.58 -22.42 -19.38
CA PHE A 201 5.21 -22.85 -19.62
C PHE A 201 5.10 -24.09 -20.51
N THR A 202 5.92 -24.18 -21.55
CA THR A 202 5.97 -25.37 -22.42
C THR A 202 6.37 -26.61 -21.62
N ILE A 203 7.40 -26.49 -20.77
CA ILE A 203 7.86 -27.59 -19.91
C ILE A 203 6.78 -27.96 -18.88
N TRP A 204 6.16 -26.99 -18.21
CA TRP A 204 5.09 -27.24 -17.25
C TRP A 204 3.92 -27.96 -17.92
N GLN A 205 3.46 -27.46 -19.06
CA GLN A 205 2.37 -28.11 -19.81
C GLN A 205 2.74 -29.52 -20.27
N GLN A 206 3.99 -29.76 -20.66
CA GLN A 206 4.42 -31.07 -21.15
C GLN A 206 4.54 -32.12 -20.03
N TYR A 207 5.11 -31.74 -18.88
CA TYR A 207 5.50 -32.69 -17.84
C TYR A 207 4.60 -32.69 -16.61
N GLU A 208 3.88 -31.59 -16.36
CA GLU A 208 3.08 -31.35 -15.15
C GLU A 208 1.70 -30.77 -15.53
N ASN A 209 1.10 -31.28 -16.61
CA ASN A 209 -0.14 -30.77 -17.21
C ASN A 209 -1.30 -30.64 -16.21
N ASP A 210 -1.45 -31.60 -15.30
CA ASP A 210 -2.54 -31.63 -14.32
C ASP A 210 -2.51 -30.45 -13.35
N THR A 211 -1.32 -29.83 -13.16
CA THR A 211 -1.14 -28.67 -12.28
C THR A 211 -1.01 -27.35 -13.03
N TYR A 212 -0.95 -27.38 -14.37
CA TYR A 212 -0.78 -26.18 -15.19
C TYR A 212 -2.13 -25.46 -15.38
N PRO A 213 -2.31 -24.24 -14.84
CA PRO A 213 -3.60 -23.55 -14.89
C PRO A 213 -3.90 -22.88 -16.25
N GLY A 214 -2.96 -22.95 -17.20
CA GLY A 214 -2.96 -22.15 -18.42
C GLY A 214 -2.25 -20.81 -18.23
N SER A 215 -1.58 -20.33 -19.28
CA SER A 215 -0.68 -19.17 -19.23
C SER A 215 -1.34 -17.89 -18.71
N SER A 216 -2.61 -17.65 -19.02
CA SER A 216 -3.37 -16.47 -18.57
C SER A 216 -3.83 -16.54 -17.11
N ASN A 217 -3.77 -17.73 -16.49
CA ASN A 217 -4.27 -17.97 -15.13
C ASN A 217 -3.14 -18.20 -14.12
N VAL A 218 -1.88 -18.15 -14.55
CA VAL A 218 -0.74 -18.28 -13.65
C VAL A 218 -0.67 -17.05 -12.75
N ASN A 219 -0.71 -17.28 -11.44
CA ASN A 219 -0.60 -16.23 -10.45
C ASN A 219 0.80 -15.59 -10.46
N TYR A 220 0.89 -14.26 -10.34
CA TYR A 220 2.16 -13.53 -10.34
C TYR A 220 3.13 -13.99 -9.25
N TYR A 221 2.65 -14.47 -8.10
CA TYR A 221 3.49 -15.05 -7.05
C TYR A 221 4.23 -16.31 -7.51
N ALA A 222 3.67 -17.10 -8.43
CA ALA A 222 4.37 -18.24 -9.03
C ALA A 222 5.54 -17.77 -9.90
N LEU A 223 5.37 -16.67 -10.64
CA LEU A 223 6.43 -16.06 -11.45
C LEU A 223 7.53 -15.43 -10.56
N PHE A 224 7.16 -14.85 -9.43
CA PHE A 224 8.14 -14.38 -8.44
C PHE A 224 8.93 -15.55 -7.82
N ALA A 225 8.27 -16.66 -7.50
CA ALA A 225 8.92 -17.86 -6.98
C ALA A 225 9.86 -18.50 -8.02
N PHE A 226 9.48 -18.50 -9.29
CA PHE A 226 10.34 -18.92 -10.40
C PHE A 226 11.62 -18.08 -10.45
N ASP A 227 11.49 -16.74 -10.49
CA ASP A 227 12.66 -15.86 -10.54
C ASP A 227 13.51 -15.96 -9.27
N ALA A 228 12.91 -16.14 -8.08
CA ALA A 228 13.64 -16.35 -6.84
C ALA A 228 14.50 -17.63 -6.89
N THR A 229 13.93 -18.72 -7.42
CA THR A 229 14.64 -19.98 -7.64
C THR A 229 15.77 -19.80 -8.65
N TRP A 230 15.50 -19.07 -9.74
CA TRP A 230 16.50 -18.78 -10.76
C TRP A 230 17.65 -17.93 -10.22
N THR A 231 17.36 -16.90 -9.42
CA THR A 231 18.38 -16.09 -8.72
C THR A 231 19.27 -16.97 -7.84
N PHE A 232 18.68 -17.90 -7.09
CA PHE A 232 19.44 -18.81 -6.24
C PHE A 232 20.37 -19.72 -7.05
N ILE A 233 19.87 -20.31 -8.15
CA ILE A 233 20.65 -21.15 -9.05
C ILE A 233 21.83 -20.38 -9.67
N GLN A 234 21.57 -19.18 -10.20
CA GLN A 234 22.61 -18.32 -10.79
C GLN A 234 23.67 -17.94 -9.77
N SER A 235 23.27 -17.65 -8.53
CA SER A 235 24.18 -17.30 -7.45
C SER A 235 25.05 -18.48 -7.03
N LEU A 236 24.49 -19.69 -6.94
CA LEU A 236 25.25 -20.91 -6.71
C LEU A 236 26.23 -21.21 -7.86
N GLN A 237 25.80 -21.04 -9.11
CA GLN A 237 26.68 -21.21 -10.26
C GLN A 237 27.85 -20.22 -10.23
N LYS A 238 27.59 -18.94 -9.92
CA LYS A 238 28.61 -17.90 -9.77
C LYS A 238 29.60 -18.24 -8.65
N LEU A 239 29.10 -18.69 -7.49
CA LEU A 239 29.92 -19.15 -6.37
C LEU A 239 30.82 -20.32 -6.78
N CYS A 240 30.23 -21.37 -7.35
CA CYS A 240 30.98 -22.56 -7.71
C CYS A 240 32.01 -22.30 -8.81
N SER A 241 31.75 -21.34 -9.71
CA SER A 241 32.69 -20.94 -10.76
C SER A 241 33.89 -20.14 -10.20
N SER A 242 33.71 -19.34 -9.15
CA SER A 242 34.81 -18.57 -8.53
C SER A 242 35.66 -19.40 -7.56
N THR A 243 35.14 -20.53 -7.07
CA THR A 243 35.77 -21.34 -6.01
C THR A 243 36.58 -22.53 -6.55
N ILE A 244 36.73 -22.70 -7.87
CA ILE A 244 37.50 -23.81 -8.50
C ILE A 244 39.02 -23.58 -8.40
N THR A 245 39.53 -23.28 -7.21
CA THR A 245 40.95 -23.41 -6.90
C THR A 245 41.10 -24.33 -5.69
N ASN A 246 41.56 -25.55 -5.97
CA ASN A 246 41.99 -26.61 -5.06
C ASN A 246 40.90 -27.33 -4.24
N SER A 247 40.50 -28.49 -4.79
CA SER A 247 40.06 -29.74 -4.12
C SER A 247 38.94 -29.73 -3.08
N SER A 248 38.32 -28.60 -2.75
CA SER A 248 37.13 -28.53 -1.89
C SER A 248 35.89 -28.18 -2.70
N SER A 249 34.78 -28.91 -2.46
CA SER A 249 33.49 -28.58 -3.08
C SER A 249 33.02 -27.20 -2.62
N CYS A 250 32.55 -26.37 -3.57
CA CYS A 250 31.88 -25.08 -3.29
C CYS A 250 30.65 -25.25 -2.38
N LEU A 251 30.09 -26.46 -2.29
CA LEU A 251 28.93 -26.83 -1.48
C LEU A 251 29.34 -27.56 -0.18
N SER A 252 30.41 -27.10 0.47
CA SER A 252 30.91 -27.74 1.69
C SER A 252 30.15 -27.30 2.95
N PHE A 253 29.93 -28.27 3.86
CA PHE A 253 29.22 -28.08 5.11
C PHE A 253 30.06 -28.54 6.30
N VAL A 254 29.91 -27.88 7.44
CA VAL A 254 30.51 -28.29 8.73
C VAL A 254 29.42 -28.60 9.74
N LYS A 255 29.65 -29.57 10.62
CA LYS A 255 28.71 -29.84 11.72
C LYS A 255 28.52 -28.60 12.59
N SER A 256 27.29 -28.35 12.99
CA SER A 256 26.90 -27.23 13.85
C SER A 256 26.03 -27.75 14.98
N SER A 257 26.18 -27.18 16.18
CA SER A 257 25.40 -27.54 17.36
C SER A 257 24.23 -26.58 17.62
N PHE A 258 23.97 -25.62 16.72
CA PHE A 258 22.97 -24.57 16.89
C PHE A 258 22.01 -24.51 15.68
N CYS A 259 20.71 -24.63 15.96
CA CYS A 259 19.53 -24.65 15.06
C CYS A 259 19.51 -25.69 13.92
N PHE A 260 20.65 -26.08 13.36
CA PHE A 260 20.78 -27.07 12.29
C PHE A 260 22.04 -27.91 12.49
N ASP A 261 21.97 -29.20 12.14
CA ASP A 261 23.07 -30.17 12.28
C ASP A 261 24.29 -29.81 11.42
N ASN A 262 24.09 -29.04 10.34
CA ASN A 262 25.13 -28.65 9.40
C ASN A 262 25.02 -27.17 9.03
N ARG A 263 26.16 -26.48 9.00
CA ARG A 263 26.31 -25.10 8.56
C ARG A 263 27.05 -25.05 7.23
N PHE A 264 26.49 -24.33 6.27
CA PHE A 264 27.13 -24.08 4.98
C PHE A 264 28.35 -23.16 5.16
N ILE A 265 29.52 -23.60 4.70
CA ILE A 265 30.78 -22.87 4.92
C ILE A 265 30.81 -21.55 4.15
N GLN A 266 30.31 -21.55 2.91
CA GLN A 266 30.39 -20.40 2.01
C GLN A 266 29.14 -19.51 2.04
N SER A 267 28.41 -19.49 3.16
CA SER A 267 27.16 -18.72 3.28
C SER A 267 27.32 -17.24 2.96
N ASN A 268 28.41 -16.61 3.40
CA ASN A 268 28.66 -15.19 3.14
C ASN A 268 28.93 -14.94 1.65
N LEU A 269 29.78 -15.76 1.02
CA LEU A 269 30.07 -15.65 -0.42
C LEU A 269 28.83 -15.92 -1.28
N LEU A 270 27.95 -16.83 -0.85
CA LEU A 270 26.66 -17.05 -1.52
C LEU A 270 25.74 -15.84 -1.35
N LEU A 271 25.67 -15.25 -0.15
CA LEU A 271 24.91 -14.03 0.09
C LEU A 271 25.44 -12.87 -0.77
N ASP A 272 26.75 -12.80 -0.97
CA ASP A 272 27.39 -11.83 -1.86
C ASP A 272 27.08 -12.09 -3.33
N ALA A 273 27.04 -13.36 -3.75
CA ALA A 273 26.60 -13.73 -5.09
C ALA A 273 25.12 -13.37 -5.31
N LEU A 274 24.26 -13.61 -4.32
CA LEU A 274 22.83 -13.26 -4.35
C LEU A 274 22.63 -11.74 -4.47
N SER A 275 23.31 -10.95 -3.64
CA SER A 275 23.19 -9.49 -3.64
C SER A 275 23.70 -8.84 -4.93
N THR A 276 24.63 -9.50 -5.62
CA THR A 276 25.22 -8.99 -6.87
C THR A 276 24.65 -9.63 -8.14
N THR A 277 23.64 -10.49 -8.02
CA THR A 277 22.98 -11.12 -9.17
C THR A 277 22.02 -10.14 -9.82
N GLU A 278 22.20 -9.92 -11.13
CA GLU A 278 21.37 -9.04 -11.94
C GLU A 278 21.03 -9.73 -13.27
N PHE A 279 19.74 -9.81 -13.60
CA PHE A 279 19.28 -10.36 -14.87
C PHE A 279 17.85 -9.92 -15.19
N LEU A 280 17.45 -10.11 -16.44
CA LEU A 280 16.04 -9.98 -16.85
C LEU A 280 15.34 -11.33 -16.61
N GLY A 281 14.47 -11.37 -15.61
CA GLY A 281 13.66 -12.53 -15.25
C GLY A 281 12.30 -12.56 -15.96
N VAL A 282 11.49 -13.56 -15.64
CA VAL A 282 10.14 -13.71 -16.20
C VAL A 282 9.13 -12.72 -15.60
N SER A 283 9.42 -12.21 -14.40
CA SER A 283 8.61 -11.18 -13.73
C SER A 283 9.12 -9.76 -13.98
N GLY A 284 10.28 -9.58 -14.63
CA GLY A 284 10.91 -8.29 -14.92
C GLY A 284 12.37 -8.23 -14.49
N SER A 285 12.89 -7.02 -14.28
CA SER A 285 14.27 -6.83 -13.82
C SER A 285 14.48 -7.42 -12.43
N ILE A 286 15.58 -8.15 -12.22
CA ILE A 286 15.95 -8.74 -10.94
C ILE A 286 17.28 -8.14 -10.50
N LYS A 287 17.29 -7.47 -9.35
CA LYS A 287 18.51 -6.94 -8.72
C LYS A 287 18.27 -6.70 -7.24
N PHE A 288 19.25 -7.05 -6.40
CA PHE A 288 19.15 -6.93 -4.94
C PHE A 288 20.30 -6.09 -4.36
N THR A 289 20.21 -5.83 -3.06
CA THR A 289 21.28 -5.26 -2.23
C THR A 289 21.09 -5.74 -0.78
N TYR A 290 22.13 -5.70 0.05
CA TYR A 290 22.06 -6.22 1.43
C TYR A 290 21.09 -5.44 2.34
N ASN A 291 20.83 -4.17 2.03
CA ASN A 291 20.14 -3.25 2.93
C ASN A 291 18.65 -3.09 2.62
N VAL A 292 18.14 -3.78 1.59
CA VAL A 292 16.75 -3.67 1.15
C VAL A 292 16.18 -5.07 1.02
N THR A 293 15.00 -5.29 1.60
CA THR A 293 14.29 -6.57 1.55
C THR A 293 13.70 -6.85 0.17
N ASP A 294 13.36 -5.79 -0.57
CA ASP A 294 12.82 -5.84 -1.91
C ASP A 294 13.89 -5.72 -2.99
N ARG A 295 13.49 -6.00 -4.24
CA ARG A 295 14.30 -5.72 -5.41
C ARG A 295 14.58 -4.21 -5.49
N ILE A 296 15.82 -3.84 -5.80
CA ILE A 296 16.19 -2.43 -6.03
C ILE A 296 15.82 -1.92 -7.41
N ASN A 297 15.40 -2.84 -8.30
CA ASN A 297 14.82 -2.55 -9.60
C ASN A 297 13.86 -3.69 -9.93
N GLY A 298 12.73 -3.38 -10.57
CA GLY A 298 11.76 -4.37 -10.99
C GLY A 298 10.68 -4.69 -9.96
N SER A 299 10.31 -3.69 -9.19
CA SER A 299 9.10 -3.67 -8.35
C SER A 299 7.96 -3.03 -9.15
N TYR A 300 6.88 -3.77 -9.32
CA TYR A 300 5.71 -3.35 -10.10
C TYR A 300 4.45 -3.58 -9.31
N TYR A 301 3.54 -2.60 -9.34
CA TYR A 301 2.24 -2.69 -8.68
C TYR A 301 1.14 -2.21 -9.60
N SER A 302 -0.06 -2.71 -9.39
CA SER A 302 -1.27 -2.17 -10.00
C SER A 302 -2.22 -1.65 -8.94
N LEU A 303 -2.89 -0.55 -9.24
CA LEU A 303 -4.04 -0.06 -8.50
C LEU A 303 -5.28 -0.33 -9.34
N LYS A 304 -6.18 -1.15 -8.81
CA LYS A 304 -7.47 -1.42 -9.42
C LYS A 304 -8.59 -0.80 -8.60
N ASN A 305 -9.66 -0.39 -9.28
CA ASN A 305 -10.86 0.13 -8.67
C ASN A 305 -12.02 -0.84 -8.88
N VAL A 306 -12.84 -1.02 -7.84
CA VAL A 306 -14.04 -1.85 -7.93
C VAL A 306 -15.15 -1.07 -8.62
N GLN A 307 -15.60 -1.57 -9.76
CA GLN A 307 -16.64 -0.94 -10.58
C GLN A 307 -17.79 -1.90 -10.90
N PRO A 308 -19.02 -1.39 -11.07
CA PRO A 308 -20.14 -2.17 -11.54
C PRO A 308 -19.97 -2.55 -13.02
N SER A 309 -20.39 -3.76 -13.37
CA SER A 309 -20.59 -4.27 -14.73
C SER A 309 -21.98 -4.91 -14.85
N VAL A 310 -22.34 -5.31 -16.06
CA VAL A 310 -23.58 -6.04 -16.36
C VAL A 310 -23.70 -7.32 -15.52
N ASN A 311 -22.58 -7.98 -15.22
CA ASN A 311 -22.55 -9.28 -14.54
C ASN A 311 -22.23 -9.18 -13.04
N GLY A 312 -22.00 -7.99 -12.49
CA GLY A 312 -21.71 -7.79 -11.07
C GLY A 312 -20.63 -6.75 -10.82
N LEU A 313 -19.73 -7.01 -9.86
CA LEU A 313 -18.58 -6.15 -9.61
C LEU A 313 -17.32 -6.76 -10.21
N HIS A 314 -16.41 -5.90 -10.64
CA HIS A 314 -15.12 -6.31 -11.19
C HIS A 314 -14.05 -5.27 -10.85
N TYR A 315 -12.79 -5.71 -10.90
CA TYR A 315 -11.65 -4.85 -10.71
C TYR A 315 -11.20 -4.27 -12.05
N VAL A 316 -11.15 -2.94 -12.14
CA VAL A 316 -10.71 -2.20 -13.32
C VAL A 316 -9.37 -1.54 -13.02
N PHE A 317 -8.38 -1.69 -13.90
CA PHE A 317 -7.08 -1.05 -13.74
C PHE A 317 -7.21 0.47 -13.82
N VAL A 318 -6.60 1.19 -12.87
CA VAL A 318 -6.64 2.66 -12.83
C VAL A 318 -5.25 3.26 -12.86
N LEU A 319 -4.35 2.75 -11.99
CA LEU A 319 -2.96 3.17 -11.98
C LEU A 319 -2.05 1.95 -12.06
N GLU A 320 -0.85 2.19 -12.56
CA GLU A 320 0.24 1.24 -12.56
C GLU A 320 1.50 1.91 -12.05
N TYR A 321 2.27 1.17 -11.26
CA TYR A 321 3.56 1.57 -10.74
C TYR A 321 4.65 0.72 -11.37
N SER A 322 5.69 1.38 -11.86
CA SER A 322 6.93 0.70 -12.26
C SER A 322 8.12 1.55 -11.85
N ASP A 323 9.10 0.96 -11.20
CA ASP A 323 10.39 1.60 -10.98
C ASP A 323 11.14 1.77 -12.32
N PRO A 324 11.70 2.96 -12.66
CA PRO A 324 11.71 4.24 -11.94
C PRO A 324 10.60 5.22 -12.32
N LYS A 325 9.67 4.81 -13.19
CA LYS A 325 8.61 5.68 -13.74
C LYS A 325 7.50 6.05 -12.74
N HIS A 326 7.50 5.49 -11.53
CA HIS A 326 6.52 5.73 -10.46
C HIS A 326 5.07 5.44 -10.92
N TRP A 327 4.07 5.91 -10.15
CA TRP A 327 2.65 5.74 -10.48
C TRP A 327 2.26 6.53 -11.73
N ARG A 328 1.57 5.88 -12.67
CA ARG A 328 0.99 6.50 -13.86
C ARG A 328 -0.41 5.95 -14.12
N ILE A 329 -1.20 6.70 -14.87
CA ILE A 329 -2.54 6.25 -15.29
C ILE A 329 -2.38 5.03 -16.20
N HIS A 330 -3.10 3.96 -15.88
CA HIS A 330 -3.20 2.81 -16.76
C HIS A 330 -3.97 3.21 -18.02
N ARG A 331 -3.33 3.08 -19.17
CA ARG A 331 -3.97 3.31 -20.47
C ARG A 331 -4.27 1.95 -21.06
N GLU A 332 -5.55 1.58 -21.10
CA GLU A 332 -5.98 0.48 -21.95
C GLU A 332 -5.67 0.91 -23.38
N TYR A 333 -4.73 0.22 -24.03
CA TYR A 333 -4.58 0.35 -25.47
C TYR A 333 -5.79 -0.33 -26.09
N SER A 334 -6.76 0.49 -26.48
CA SER A 334 -7.92 0.11 -27.29
C SER A 334 -7.52 -0.55 -28.61
#